data_AF-A0A7S1JKI2-F1
#
_entry.id   AF-A0A7S1JKI2-F1
#
_cell.length_a   1.000
_cell.length_b   1.000
_cell.length_c   1.000
_cell.angle_alpha   90.00
_cell.angle_beta   90.00
_cell.angle_gamma   90.00
#
_symmetry.space_group_name_H-M   'P 1'
#
loop_
_entity.id
_entity.type
_entity.pdbx_description
1 polymer ?
#
loop_
_entity_poly.entity_id
_entity_poly.type
_entity_poly.pdbx_seq_one_letter_code
_entity_poly.pdbx_strand_id
1 'polypeptide(L)'
;DNIILPGQREHAAICYEPDESKIVVFGGWANKWLDDAWALNVGAIVGPPYAVTSIKPALGPVTGMTKVTIEGIGFIDGVIVVRFIHHKHTIDVPATFVSSKEITCETPNVKHTIGHKTCEVRVQIGNKDFTTTFTTFDYFMNTVAEKSLAFGPGLLEELQMGVETMFVIQARNEKGENRKSGGDKFTVRITQKLPDQDEAQNLEHKFEDPDTGKYIVRYTAPAAGEVTIKVFYVDEEEKLRAIRGSPFEATFVEKAKNRANEMAGPVVGAFVAKALGELDTFQKSTEAGIKASVKEGDTKNLIKVRSHIREMEKQADALRTELDVLEETLHELDKEGLPADSNLKKVTALSEKIESLKGSAKKREKEIASNVAQEAEKTRQKIAQFQTELQQTQQSMKAESFYFYKTGVEGSLKR
;
A
#
# COMPACT_ATOMS: atom_id res chain seq x y z
N ASP A 1 44.55 -19.89 5.71
CA ASP A 1 44.70 -20.63 6.97
C ASP A 1 44.81 -22.11 6.70
N ASN A 2 45.93 -22.73 7.06
CA ASN A 2 46.11 -24.17 6.96
C ASN A 2 45.29 -24.83 8.08
N ILE A 3 44.20 -25.51 7.71
CA ILE A 3 43.42 -26.29 8.65
C ILE A 3 44.31 -27.45 9.13
N ILE A 4 44.68 -27.43 10.40
CA ILE A 4 45.46 -28.50 11.03
C ILE A 4 44.47 -29.58 11.46
N LEU A 5 44.58 -30.76 10.86
CA LEU A 5 43.76 -31.93 11.15
C LEU A 5 44.56 -32.96 11.96
N PRO A 6 43.90 -33.76 12.81
CA PRO A 6 44.56 -34.89 13.44
C PRO A 6 45.11 -35.84 12.38
N GLY A 7 46.33 -36.33 12.58
CA GLY A 7 46.91 -37.38 11.75
C GLY A 7 46.08 -38.67 11.82
N GLN A 8 46.22 -39.52 10.79
CA GLN A 8 45.61 -40.84 10.73
C GLN A 8 45.98 -41.64 11.99
N ARG A 9 44.98 -42.26 12.63
CA ARG A 9 45.13 -43.02 13.87
C ARG A 9 44.08 -44.11 13.94
N GLU A 10 44.43 -45.26 14.50
CA GLU A 10 43.51 -46.36 14.82
C GLU A 10 43.41 -46.52 16.33
N HIS A 11 42.36 -47.17 16.84
CA HIS A 11 42.18 -47.45 18.27
C HIS A 11 42.25 -46.20 19.20
N ALA A 12 41.89 -45.03 18.69
CA ALA A 12 41.76 -43.83 19.52
C ALA A 12 40.52 -43.91 20.43
N ALA A 13 40.59 -43.25 21.58
CA ALA A 13 39.42 -43.03 22.43
C ALA A 13 38.74 -41.73 22.02
N ILE A 14 37.41 -41.73 22.08
CA ILE A 14 36.57 -40.57 21.76
C ILE A 14 35.58 -40.37 22.90
N CYS A 15 35.49 -39.15 23.42
CA CYS A 15 34.43 -38.76 24.35
C CYS A 15 33.73 -37.49 23.88
N TYR A 16 32.45 -37.37 24.24
CA TYR A 16 31.68 -36.14 24.06
C TYR A 16 31.62 -35.41 25.40
N GLU A 17 32.00 -34.15 25.37
CA GLU A 17 31.97 -33.24 26.51
C GLU A 17 30.76 -32.30 26.33
N PRO A 18 29.70 -32.47 27.14
CA PRO A 18 28.39 -31.86 26.87
C PRO A 18 28.27 -30.38 27.22
N ASP A 19 29.18 -29.82 28.04
CA ASP A 19 29.07 -28.42 28.48
C ASP A 19 29.58 -27.46 27.41
N GLU A 20 30.69 -27.79 26.73
CA GLU A 20 31.22 -27.03 25.60
C GLU A 20 30.88 -27.65 24.23
N SER A 21 30.11 -28.75 24.21
CA SER A 21 29.72 -29.47 22.99
C SER A 21 30.90 -29.87 22.12
N LYS A 22 31.93 -30.43 22.74
CA LYS A 22 33.16 -30.86 22.07
C LYS A 22 33.24 -32.38 21.97
N ILE A 23 33.73 -32.85 20.82
CA ILE A 23 34.25 -34.20 20.71
C ILE A 23 35.75 -34.12 20.99
N VAL A 24 36.21 -34.83 22.01
CA VAL A 24 37.63 -34.97 22.33
C VAL A 24 38.11 -36.34 21.86
N VAL A 25 39.11 -36.34 20.99
CA VAL A 25 39.79 -37.52 20.50
C VAL A 25 41.19 -37.54 21.10
N PHE A 26 41.56 -38.63 21.78
CA PHE A 26 42.88 -38.74 22.39
C PHE A 26 43.45 -40.15 22.22
N GLY A 27 44.78 -40.21 22.22
CA GLY A 27 45.51 -41.45 21.99
C GLY A 27 45.32 -42.01 20.58
N GLY A 28 45.37 -43.33 20.50
CA GLY A 28 45.38 -44.07 19.23
C GLY A 28 46.79 -44.44 18.77
N TRP A 29 46.84 -45.28 17.76
CA TRP A 29 48.04 -45.86 17.20
C TRP A 29 48.28 -45.35 15.77
N ALA A 30 49.51 -44.92 15.50
CA ALA A 30 50.01 -44.58 14.18
C ALA A 30 51.52 -44.83 14.11
N ASN A 31 51.92 -46.10 13.91
CA ASN A 31 53.30 -46.61 14.04
C ASN A 31 53.94 -46.44 15.44
N LYS A 32 53.28 -45.71 16.33
CA LYS A 32 53.53 -45.54 17.77
C LYS A 32 52.22 -45.15 18.45
N TRP A 33 52.14 -45.32 19.76
CA TRP A 33 51.05 -44.73 20.55
C TRP A 33 51.19 -43.21 20.54
N LEU A 34 50.08 -42.52 20.32
CA LEU A 34 50.00 -41.07 20.32
C LEU A 34 49.68 -40.55 21.72
N ASP A 35 50.28 -39.42 22.09
CA ASP A 35 50.09 -38.72 23.37
C ASP A 35 49.57 -37.29 23.12
N ASP A 36 48.66 -37.17 22.16
CA ASP A 36 48.00 -35.93 21.80
C ASP A 36 46.49 -36.02 22.05
N ALA A 37 45.87 -34.86 22.22
CA ALA A 37 44.43 -34.70 22.32
C ALA A 37 43.96 -33.64 21.32
N TRP A 38 42.89 -33.96 20.60
CA TRP A 38 42.25 -33.10 19.63
C TRP A 38 40.82 -32.84 20.08
N ALA A 39 40.40 -31.58 20.05
CA ALA A 39 39.03 -31.21 20.35
C ALA A 39 38.39 -30.60 19.09
N LEU A 40 37.21 -31.11 18.74
CA LEU A 40 36.36 -30.56 17.69
C LEU A 40 35.09 -30.01 18.35
N ASN A 41 34.84 -28.71 18.21
CA ASN A 41 33.55 -28.14 18.56
C ASN A 41 32.50 -28.64 17.56
N VAL A 42 31.48 -29.35 18.07
CA VAL A 42 30.37 -29.89 17.29
C VAL A 42 29.03 -29.26 17.69
N GLY A 43 29.01 -28.22 18.52
CA GLY A 43 27.79 -27.68 19.10
C GLY A 43 26.79 -27.13 18.07
N ALA A 44 27.26 -26.61 16.93
CA ALA A 44 26.38 -26.25 15.81
C ALA A 44 25.61 -27.44 15.20
N ILE A 45 26.08 -28.68 15.41
CA ILE A 45 25.46 -29.91 14.91
C ILE A 45 24.53 -30.52 15.97
N VAL A 46 25.02 -30.66 17.21
CA VAL A 46 24.26 -31.33 18.27
C VAL A 46 23.21 -30.42 18.92
N GLY A 47 23.52 -29.13 18.99
CA GLY A 47 22.72 -28.14 19.69
C GLY A 47 22.77 -28.27 21.22
N PRO A 48 22.23 -27.27 21.93
CA PRO A 48 22.09 -27.31 23.38
C PRO A 48 21.03 -28.33 23.86
N PRO A 49 20.98 -28.68 25.15
CA PRO A 49 20.02 -29.65 25.71
C PRO A 49 18.56 -29.12 25.83
N TYR A 50 18.25 -28.03 25.11
CA TYR A 50 16.92 -27.41 25.08
C TYR A 50 16.53 -27.14 23.62
N ALA A 51 15.22 -27.02 23.38
CA ALA A 51 14.68 -26.87 22.04
C ALA A 51 13.54 -25.86 22.01
N VAL A 52 13.42 -25.16 20.88
CA VAL A 52 12.30 -24.26 20.59
C VAL A 52 11.25 -25.04 19.80
N THR A 53 9.97 -24.85 20.14
CA THR A 53 8.85 -25.49 19.44
C THR A 53 7.94 -24.48 18.75
N SER A 54 7.68 -23.33 19.36
CA SER A 54 6.70 -22.36 18.87
C SER A 54 6.96 -20.95 19.41
N ILE A 55 6.39 -19.95 18.74
CA ILE A 55 6.36 -18.55 19.18
C ILE A 55 4.94 -18.00 19.05
N LYS A 56 4.48 -17.25 20.05
CA LYS A 56 3.16 -16.63 20.07
C LYS A 56 3.23 -15.19 20.59
N PRO A 57 2.66 -14.20 19.88
CA PRO A 57 2.17 -14.29 18.49
C PRO A 57 3.30 -14.64 17.51
N ALA A 58 2.96 -15.26 16.38
CA ALA A 58 3.93 -15.64 15.34
C ALA A 58 4.19 -14.55 14.30
N LEU A 59 3.64 -13.35 14.50
CA LEU A 59 3.76 -12.22 13.60
C LEU A 59 3.75 -10.90 14.38
N GLY A 60 4.34 -9.85 13.80
CA GLY A 60 4.39 -8.52 14.39
C GLY A 60 4.97 -7.44 13.48
N PRO A 61 4.84 -6.16 13.85
CA PRO A 61 5.29 -5.05 13.03
C PRO A 61 6.82 -4.96 12.93
N VAL A 62 7.31 -4.45 11.79
CA VAL A 62 8.74 -4.19 11.56
C VAL A 62 9.37 -3.21 12.55
N THR A 63 8.56 -2.45 13.30
CA THR A 63 9.00 -1.54 14.36
C THR A 63 9.43 -2.28 15.63
N GLY A 64 9.12 -3.57 15.76
CA GLY A 64 9.49 -4.39 16.93
C GLY A 64 8.53 -4.21 18.10
N MET A 65 9.05 -4.38 19.32
CA MET A 65 8.34 -4.21 20.61
C MET A 65 7.11 -5.11 20.79
N THR A 66 6.97 -6.15 19.97
CA THR A 66 5.93 -7.15 20.16
C THR A 66 6.38 -8.09 21.26
N LYS A 67 5.64 -8.13 22.37
CA LYS A 67 5.88 -9.11 23.42
C LYS A 67 5.51 -10.50 22.89
N VAL A 68 6.49 -11.36 22.79
CA VAL A 68 6.34 -12.74 22.30
C VAL A 68 6.69 -13.74 23.40
N THR A 69 5.94 -14.82 23.45
CA THR A 69 6.21 -15.99 24.26
C THR A 69 6.75 -17.08 23.35
N ILE A 70 7.95 -17.56 23.65
CA ILE A 70 8.58 -18.68 22.95
C ILE A 70 8.39 -19.91 23.83
N GLU A 71 7.70 -20.90 23.27
CA GLU A 71 7.46 -22.19 23.88
C GLU A 71 8.55 -23.18 23.43
N GLY A 72 8.90 -24.09 24.33
CA GLY A 72 9.95 -25.07 24.09
C GLY A 72 10.05 -26.09 25.20
N ILE A 73 11.21 -26.74 25.28
CA ILE A 73 11.49 -27.80 26.24
C ILE A 73 12.90 -27.61 26.80
N GLY A 74 13.03 -27.76 28.12
CA GLY A 74 14.32 -27.81 28.80
C GLY A 74 14.96 -26.44 29.03
N PHE A 75 14.18 -25.36 28.95
CA PHE A 75 14.69 -24.03 29.28
C PHE A 75 15.10 -23.96 30.75
N ILE A 76 16.13 -23.18 31.01
CA ILE A 76 16.67 -22.94 32.35
C ILE A 76 16.87 -21.44 32.54
N ASP A 77 16.85 -21.00 33.79
CA ASP A 77 17.13 -19.60 34.12
C ASP A 77 18.59 -19.25 33.84
N GLY A 78 18.84 -18.00 33.46
CA GLY A 78 20.16 -17.50 33.09
C GLY A 78 20.12 -16.37 32.07
N VAL A 79 21.25 -16.13 31.41
CA VAL A 79 21.35 -15.14 30.34
C VAL A 79 20.75 -15.75 29.07
N ILE A 80 19.53 -15.36 28.71
CA ILE A 80 18.83 -15.89 27.53
C ILE A 80 18.88 -14.86 26.40
N VAL A 81 19.32 -15.30 25.23
CA VAL A 81 19.37 -14.53 24.00
C VAL A 81 18.50 -15.20 22.95
N VAL A 82 17.60 -14.43 22.35
CA VAL A 82 16.76 -14.84 21.23
C VAL A 82 17.30 -14.17 19.98
N ARG A 83 17.59 -14.97 18.95
CA ARG A 83 18.13 -14.50 17.68
C ARG A 83 17.09 -14.62 16.58
N PHE A 84 16.83 -13.50 15.90
CA PHE A 84 16.01 -13.40 14.71
C PHE A 84 16.92 -13.38 13.47
N ILE A 85 16.71 -14.32 12.55
CA ILE A 85 17.59 -14.57 11.40
C ILE A 85 16.79 -14.50 10.10
N HIS A 86 17.27 -13.70 9.15
CA HIS A 86 16.83 -13.74 7.77
C HIS A 86 18.03 -13.62 6.82
N HIS A 87 18.38 -14.72 6.15
CA HIS A 87 19.58 -14.84 5.32
C HIS A 87 20.85 -14.41 6.05
N LYS A 88 21.45 -13.27 5.66
CA LYS A 88 22.69 -12.73 6.25
C LYS A 88 22.45 -11.77 7.41
N HIS A 89 21.19 -11.43 7.69
CA HIS A 89 20.83 -10.48 8.74
C HIS A 89 20.44 -11.23 10.01
N THR A 90 21.09 -10.90 11.11
CA THR A 90 20.83 -11.47 12.44
C THR A 90 20.69 -10.35 13.45
N ILE A 91 19.67 -10.44 14.31
CA ILE A 91 19.50 -9.52 15.43
C ILE A 91 19.19 -10.32 16.69
N ASP A 92 19.89 -9.99 17.77
CA ASP A 92 19.78 -10.64 19.06
C ASP A 92 19.05 -9.73 20.04
N VAL A 93 18.11 -10.30 20.80
CA VAL A 93 17.41 -9.62 21.88
C VAL A 93 17.49 -10.42 23.17
N PRO A 94 17.54 -9.76 24.34
CA PRO A 94 17.47 -10.46 25.61
C PRO A 94 16.06 -11.04 25.81
N ALA A 95 16.00 -12.19 26.48
CA ALA A 95 14.75 -12.81 26.90
C ALA A 95 14.73 -13.08 28.41
N THR A 96 13.53 -13.15 28.96
CA THR A 96 13.27 -13.45 30.36
C THR A 96 12.78 -14.88 30.49
N PHE A 97 13.38 -15.63 31.40
CA PHE A 97 12.93 -16.96 31.77
C PHE A 97 11.56 -16.90 32.48
N VAL A 98 10.63 -17.76 32.08
CA VAL A 98 9.33 -17.90 32.75
C VAL A 98 9.20 -19.29 33.37
N SER A 99 9.47 -20.34 32.61
CA SER A 99 9.43 -21.72 33.07
C SER A 99 10.32 -22.61 32.21
N SER A 100 10.48 -23.88 32.58
CA SER A 100 11.23 -24.85 31.77
C SER A 100 10.66 -25.12 30.38
N LYS A 101 9.49 -24.55 30.06
CA LYS A 101 8.82 -24.64 28.77
C LYS A 101 8.56 -23.29 28.10
N GLU A 102 8.83 -22.17 28.78
CA GLU A 102 8.45 -20.84 28.30
C GLU A 102 9.50 -19.78 28.63
N ILE A 103 9.78 -18.94 27.64
CA ILE A 103 10.55 -17.70 27.78
C ILE A 103 9.79 -16.57 27.09
N THR A 104 10.04 -15.32 27.50
CA THR A 104 9.42 -14.15 26.88
C THR A 104 10.45 -13.13 26.44
N CYS A 105 10.26 -12.51 25.28
CA CYS A 105 11.09 -11.38 24.83
C CYS A 105 10.26 -10.36 24.06
N GLU A 106 10.88 -9.22 23.74
CA GLU A 106 10.32 -8.23 22.82
C GLU A 106 11.01 -8.37 21.46
N THR A 107 10.24 -8.34 20.38
CA THR A 107 10.79 -8.43 19.02
C THR A 107 11.67 -7.21 18.69
N PRO A 108 12.80 -7.39 18.00
CA PRO A 108 13.64 -6.27 17.61
C PRO A 108 12.98 -5.40 16.53
N ASN A 109 13.39 -4.12 16.48
CA ASN A 109 13.09 -3.25 15.35
C ASN A 109 13.93 -3.67 14.13
N VAL A 110 13.25 -4.06 13.06
CA VAL A 110 13.86 -4.57 11.83
C VAL A 110 13.63 -3.67 10.61
N LYS A 111 13.09 -2.45 10.79
CA LYS A 111 12.68 -1.57 9.70
C LYS A 111 13.78 -1.31 8.67
N HIS A 112 15.03 -1.21 9.11
CA HIS A 112 16.21 -0.92 8.28
C HIS A 112 17.13 -2.12 8.05
N THR A 113 16.75 -3.31 8.51
CA THR A 113 17.57 -4.53 8.44
C THR A 113 16.81 -5.63 7.70
N ILE A 114 16.04 -6.46 8.41
CA ILE A 114 15.32 -7.60 7.84
C ILE A 114 14.08 -7.15 7.05
N GLY A 115 13.40 -6.10 7.53
CA GLY A 115 12.14 -5.62 6.96
C GLY A 115 10.99 -6.61 7.18
N HIS A 116 10.02 -6.59 6.26
CA HIS A 116 8.75 -7.33 6.34
C HIS A 116 8.91 -8.77 5.80
N LYS A 117 9.81 -9.53 6.41
CA LYS A 117 10.15 -10.89 6.00
C LYS A 117 9.99 -11.86 7.16
N THR A 118 9.85 -13.14 6.82
CA THR A 118 9.86 -14.24 7.77
C THR A 118 11.27 -14.45 8.31
N CYS A 119 11.39 -14.50 9.63
CA CYS A 119 12.62 -14.79 10.34
C CYS A 119 12.60 -16.19 10.94
N GLU A 120 13.73 -16.87 10.95
CA GLU A 120 13.98 -17.97 11.89
C GLU A 120 14.29 -17.39 13.27
N VAL A 121 13.72 -18.00 14.31
CA VAL A 121 13.92 -17.62 15.71
C VAL A 121 14.60 -18.78 16.43
N ARG A 122 15.77 -18.49 17.02
CA ARG A 122 16.59 -19.46 17.77
C ARG A 122 16.93 -18.92 19.14
N VAL A 123 17.22 -19.82 20.08
CA VAL A 123 17.48 -19.47 21.49
C VAL A 123 18.88 -19.91 21.89
N GLN A 124 19.56 -19.07 22.65
CA GLN A 124 20.80 -19.37 23.35
C GLN A 124 20.62 -19.07 24.84
N ILE A 125 21.10 -19.95 25.72
CA ILE A 125 21.10 -19.77 27.17
C ILE A 125 22.53 -19.89 27.68
N GLY A 126 23.04 -18.83 28.31
CA GLY A 126 24.42 -18.73 28.78
C GLY A 126 25.43 -18.71 27.64
N ASN A 127 26.52 -19.46 27.79
CA ASN A 127 27.61 -19.54 26.82
C ASN A 127 27.49 -20.73 25.84
N LYS A 128 26.30 -21.35 25.76
CA LYS A 128 26.03 -22.47 24.84
C LYS A 128 25.74 -21.95 23.42
N ASP A 129 25.77 -22.85 22.44
CA ASP A 129 25.34 -22.53 21.07
C ASP A 129 23.82 -22.30 20.97
N PHE A 130 23.41 -21.69 19.86
CA PHE A 130 21.99 -21.56 19.52
C PHE A 130 21.34 -22.91 19.26
N THR A 131 20.03 -22.98 19.52
CA THR A 131 19.22 -24.15 19.19
C THR A 131 19.36 -24.55 17.71
N THR A 132 19.42 -25.86 17.49
CA THR A 132 19.32 -26.46 16.15
C THR A 132 17.87 -26.43 15.65
N THR A 133 16.91 -26.54 16.58
CA THR A 133 15.49 -26.26 16.34
C THR A 133 15.22 -24.76 16.26
N PHE A 134 14.24 -24.39 15.46
CA PHE A 134 13.81 -23.01 15.27
C PHE A 134 12.30 -22.95 15.09
N THR A 135 11.74 -21.78 15.37
CA THR A 135 10.37 -21.40 14.98
C THR A 135 10.45 -20.21 14.04
N THR A 136 9.37 -19.88 13.34
CA THR A 136 9.32 -18.73 12.43
C THR A 136 8.54 -17.56 13.03
N PHE A 137 8.95 -16.34 12.71
CA PHE A 137 8.24 -15.12 13.05
C PHE A 137 8.11 -14.22 11.83
N ASP A 138 6.88 -13.81 11.51
CA ASP A 138 6.57 -12.99 10.33
C ASP A 138 6.51 -11.51 10.66
N TYR A 139 7.48 -10.75 10.15
CA TYR A 139 7.44 -9.30 10.22
C TYR A 139 6.55 -8.70 9.15
N PHE A 140 5.73 -7.74 9.53
CA PHE A 140 4.87 -7.01 8.62
C PHE A 140 5.02 -5.50 8.70
N MET A 141 4.72 -4.81 7.60
CA MET A 141 4.55 -3.35 7.63
C MET A 141 3.12 -3.01 8.01
N ASN A 142 2.97 -1.97 8.84
CA ASN A 142 1.68 -1.47 9.29
C ASN A 142 0.84 -0.97 8.13
N THR A 143 -0.47 -1.03 8.33
CA THR A 143 -1.47 -0.50 7.40
C THR A 143 -1.38 1.02 7.32
N VAL A 144 -1.53 1.54 6.10
CA VAL A 144 -1.56 2.98 5.81
C VAL A 144 -2.88 3.29 5.11
N ALA A 145 -3.66 4.19 5.70
CA ALA A 145 -4.98 4.57 5.20
C ALA A 145 -4.95 5.08 3.74
N GLU A 146 -4.00 5.94 3.43
CA GLU A 146 -3.82 6.57 2.11
C GLU A 146 -3.45 5.58 0.99
N LYS A 147 -2.98 4.38 1.36
CA LYS A 147 -2.68 3.28 0.43
C LYS A 147 -3.76 2.22 0.40
N SER A 148 -4.54 2.11 1.46
CA SER A 148 -5.64 1.15 1.59
C SER A 148 -6.86 1.62 0.78
N LEU A 149 -7.65 0.67 0.32
CA LEU A 149 -8.79 0.92 -0.57
C LEU A 149 -9.98 0.04 -0.20
N ALA A 150 -11.14 0.33 -0.76
CA ALA A 150 -12.31 -0.53 -0.66
C ALA A 150 -12.93 -0.76 -2.04
N PHE A 151 -13.54 -1.94 -2.22
CA PHE A 151 -14.17 -2.36 -3.47
C PHE A 151 -15.31 -3.34 -3.21
N GLY A 152 -16.24 -3.47 -4.16
CA GLY A 152 -17.36 -4.42 -4.07
C GLY A 152 -18.70 -3.77 -4.41
N PRO A 153 -19.75 -4.59 -4.56
CA PRO A 153 -21.06 -4.13 -5.02
C PRO A 153 -21.66 -3.06 -4.12
N GLY A 154 -21.46 -3.14 -2.80
CA GLY A 154 -21.98 -2.17 -1.82
C GLY A 154 -21.38 -0.77 -1.89
N LEU A 155 -20.49 -0.49 -2.85
CA LEU A 155 -19.95 0.85 -3.15
C LEU A 155 -20.33 1.33 -4.56
N LEU A 156 -21.27 0.65 -5.23
CA LEU A 156 -21.66 0.89 -6.61
C LEU A 156 -23.11 1.37 -6.74
N GLU A 157 -23.49 1.69 -7.97
CA GLU A 157 -24.80 2.22 -8.33
C GLU A 157 -25.80 1.12 -8.72
N GLU A 158 -27.10 1.44 -8.65
CA GLU A 158 -28.23 0.60 -9.11
C GLU A 158 -28.37 -0.76 -8.37
N LEU A 159 -28.12 -0.78 -7.07
CA LEU A 159 -28.30 -1.96 -6.20
C LEU A 159 -29.76 -2.19 -5.83
N GLN A 160 -30.13 -3.42 -5.48
CA GLN A 160 -31.46 -3.76 -5.00
C GLN A 160 -31.64 -3.33 -3.54
N MET A 161 -32.66 -2.52 -3.25
CA MET A 161 -33.04 -2.21 -1.86
C MET A 161 -33.57 -3.44 -1.11
N GLY A 162 -33.39 -3.48 0.21
CA GLY A 162 -33.86 -4.56 1.09
C GLY A 162 -33.08 -5.88 0.97
N VAL A 163 -32.04 -5.93 0.14
CA VAL A 163 -31.17 -7.09 -0.05
C VAL A 163 -29.77 -6.78 0.52
N GLU A 164 -29.19 -7.71 1.27
CA GLU A 164 -27.85 -7.55 1.82
C GLU A 164 -26.82 -7.38 0.69
N THR A 165 -25.95 -6.38 0.82
CA THR A 165 -24.80 -6.15 -0.06
C THR A 165 -23.52 -6.15 0.77
N MET A 166 -22.38 -6.15 0.08
CA MET A 166 -21.08 -6.13 0.74
C MET A 166 -20.04 -5.29 0.02
N PHE A 167 -19.03 -4.88 0.77
CA PHE A 167 -17.77 -4.40 0.22
C PHE A 167 -16.60 -4.92 1.04
N VAL A 168 -15.43 -4.95 0.42
CA VAL A 168 -14.19 -5.42 1.00
C VAL A 168 -13.25 -4.24 1.16
N ILE A 169 -12.68 -4.08 2.34
CA ILE A 169 -11.57 -3.16 2.59
C ILE A 169 -10.28 -3.96 2.41
N GLN A 170 -9.43 -3.54 1.49
CA GLN A 170 -8.08 -4.08 1.30
C GLN A 170 -7.09 -3.20 2.05
N ALA A 171 -6.54 -3.72 3.14
CA ALA A 171 -5.49 -3.04 3.89
C ALA A 171 -4.15 -3.16 3.12
N ARG A 172 -3.45 -2.03 3.00
CA ARG A 172 -2.16 -1.93 2.30
C ARG A 172 -1.14 -1.19 3.16
N ASN A 173 0.11 -1.58 3.01
CA ASN A 173 1.23 -0.96 3.73
C ASN A 173 1.74 0.32 3.02
N GLU A 174 2.76 0.96 3.58
CA GLU A 174 3.39 2.17 3.03
C GLU A 174 3.93 1.98 1.58
N LYS A 175 4.33 0.75 1.23
CA LYS A 175 4.79 0.39 -0.12
C LYS A 175 3.64 0.10 -1.10
N GLY A 176 2.39 0.12 -0.61
CA GLY A 176 1.21 -0.24 -1.39
C GLY A 176 1.01 -1.74 -1.57
N GLU A 177 1.72 -2.58 -0.82
CA GLU A 177 1.55 -4.04 -0.85
C GLU A 177 0.40 -4.45 0.07
N ASN A 178 -0.37 -5.46 -0.34
CA ASN A 178 -1.48 -5.98 0.45
C ASN A 178 -0.98 -6.60 1.76
N ARG A 179 -1.67 -6.26 2.84
CA ARG A 179 -1.54 -6.96 4.12
C ARG A 179 -1.92 -8.43 3.93
N LYS A 180 -1.30 -9.31 4.70
CA LYS A 180 -1.53 -10.77 4.67
C LYS A 180 -2.10 -11.32 5.98
N SER A 181 -2.30 -10.44 6.96
CA SER A 181 -2.88 -10.74 8.26
C SER A 181 -3.91 -9.66 8.58
N GLY A 182 -4.83 -10.00 9.46
CA GLY A 182 -5.82 -9.10 10.04
C GLY A 182 -5.27 -8.29 11.20
N GLY A 183 -6.17 -7.91 12.10
CA GLY A 183 -5.89 -7.15 13.31
C GLY A 183 -5.82 -5.62 13.12
N ASP A 184 -6.03 -5.12 11.90
CA ASP A 184 -6.13 -3.70 11.64
C ASP A 184 -7.48 -3.16 12.11
N LYS A 185 -7.47 -2.02 12.79
CA LYS A 185 -8.69 -1.38 13.32
C LYS A 185 -9.30 -0.47 12.26
N PHE A 186 -10.50 -0.81 11.78
CA PHE A 186 -11.29 0.04 10.90
C PHE A 186 -12.58 0.53 11.59
N THR A 187 -12.95 1.79 11.33
CA THR A 187 -14.23 2.37 11.71
C THR A 187 -15.02 2.67 10.45
N VAL A 188 -16.19 2.04 10.31
CA VAL A 188 -17.09 2.21 9.16
C VAL A 188 -18.33 2.96 9.61
N ARG A 189 -18.71 3.99 8.86
CA ARG A 189 -19.95 4.76 9.05
C ARG A 189 -20.75 4.74 7.76
N ILE A 190 -21.93 4.14 7.81
CA ILE A 190 -22.84 4.02 6.67
C ILE A 190 -24.06 4.86 6.99
N THR A 191 -24.36 5.85 6.14
CA THR A 191 -25.49 6.75 6.33
C THR A 191 -26.34 6.81 5.07
N GLN A 192 -27.66 6.73 5.21
CA GLN A 192 -28.61 6.87 4.11
C GLN A 192 -29.47 8.12 4.31
N LYS A 193 -29.63 8.93 3.27
CA LYS A 193 -30.59 10.03 3.27
C LYS A 193 -31.90 9.55 2.68
N LEU A 194 -32.95 9.49 3.50
CA LEU A 194 -34.29 9.12 3.04
C LEU A 194 -35.03 10.34 2.47
N PRO A 195 -35.90 10.19 1.46
CA PRO A 195 -36.64 11.31 0.86
C PRO A 195 -37.48 12.12 1.87
N ASP A 196 -38.01 11.43 2.87
CA ASP A 196 -38.95 11.99 3.86
C ASP A 196 -38.27 12.43 5.18
N GLN A 197 -36.94 12.42 5.25
CA GLN A 197 -36.17 12.80 6.44
C GLN A 197 -35.04 13.77 6.11
N ASP A 198 -34.95 14.86 6.88
CA ASP A 198 -33.89 15.85 6.72
C ASP A 198 -32.52 15.33 7.23
N GLU A 199 -32.53 14.41 8.20
CA GLU A 199 -31.32 13.81 8.76
C GLU A 199 -30.99 12.46 8.12
N ALA A 200 -29.71 12.23 7.86
CA ALA A 200 -29.24 10.94 7.35
C ALA A 200 -29.27 9.89 8.47
N GLN A 201 -29.92 8.76 8.22
CA GLN A 201 -30.01 7.65 9.14
C GLN A 201 -28.73 6.80 9.07
N ASN A 202 -28.17 6.41 10.23
CA ASN A 202 -27.09 5.43 10.28
C ASN A 202 -27.63 4.02 9.99
N LEU A 203 -26.98 3.31 9.09
CA LEU A 203 -27.26 1.91 8.80
C LEU A 203 -26.36 0.99 9.63
N GLU A 204 -26.94 -0.06 10.19
CA GLU A 204 -26.19 -1.13 10.83
C GLU A 204 -25.40 -1.93 9.79
N HIS A 205 -24.23 -2.42 10.20
CA HIS A 205 -23.36 -3.24 9.36
C HIS A 205 -22.71 -4.35 10.17
N LYS A 206 -22.43 -5.46 9.50
CA LYS A 206 -21.58 -6.54 10.01
C LYS A 206 -20.16 -6.30 9.53
N PHE A 207 -19.18 -6.53 10.41
CA PHE A 207 -17.76 -6.39 10.13
C PHE A 207 -17.07 -7.71 10.43
N GLU A 208 -16.37 -8.26 9.44
CA GLU A 208 -15.66 -9.55 9.52
C GLU A 208 -14.18 -9.35 9.19
N ASP A 209 -13.30 -9.83 10.07
CA ASP A 209 -11.86 -9.93 9.85
C ASP A 209 -11.45 -11.41 9.70
N PRO A 210 -11.34 -11.92 8.46
CA PRO A 210 -10.88 -13.28 8.19
C PRO A 210 -9.37 -13.48 8.40
N ASP A 211 -8.63 -12.51 8.95
CA ASP A 211 -7.18 -12.56 9.19
C ASP A 211 -6.36 -12.68 7.90
N THR A 212 -6.82 -12.05 6.82
CA THR A 212 -6.14 -12.10 5.49
C THR A 212 -5.61 -10.76 5.01
N GLY A 213 -5.81 -9.68 5.79
CA GLY A 213 -5.59 -8.30 5.35
C GLY A 213 -6.74 -7.73 4.49
N LYS A 214 -7.77 -8.53 4.24
CA LYS A 214 -9.08 -8.11 3.71
C LYS A 214 -10.09 -8.09 4.85
N TYR A 215 -10.95 -7.07 4.87
CA TYR A 215 -12.02 -6.93 5.85
C TYR A 215 -13.35 -6.83 5.12
N ILE A 216 -14.33 -7.65 5.51
CA ILE A 216 -15.61 -7.75 4.82
C ILE A 216 -16.65 -6.97 5.61
N VAL A 217 -17.32 -6.04 4.94
CA VAL A 217 -18.40 -5.26 5.50
C VAL A 217 -19.69 -5.58 4.78
N ARG A 218 -20.73 -5.97 5.52
CA ARG A 218 -22.06 -6.30 4.99
C ARG A 218 -23.10 -5.35 5.56
N TYR A 219 -23.99 -4.85 4.73
CA TYR A 219 -25.08 -3.97 5.17
C TYR A 219 -26.30 -4.09 4.24
N THR A 220 -27.45 -3.59 4.68
CA THR A 220 -28.70 -3.59 3.91
C THR A 220 -29.30 -2.19 3.91
N ALA A 221 -29.58 -1.64 2.72
CA ALA A 221 -30.32 -0.39 2.62
C ALA A 221 -31.84 -0.66 2.67
N PRO A 222 -32.58 -0.09 3.64
CA PRO A 222 -34.02 -0.35 3.81
C PRO A 222 -34.90 0.27 2.71
N ALA A 223 -34.42 1.29 2.01
CA ALA A 223 -35.18 2.02 0.98
C ALA A 223 -34.30 2.35 -0.23
N ALA A 224 -34.94 2.72 -1.34
CA ALA A 224 -34.27 3.29 -2.50
C ALA A 224 -33.67 4.68 -2.15
N GLY A 225 -32.54 5.01 -2.77
CA GLY A 225 -31.84 6.29 -2.57
C GLY A 225 -30.32 6.14 -2.45
N GLU A 226 -29.70 7.24 -2.05
CA GLU A 226 -28.24 7.37 -1.91
C GLU A 226 -27.77 6.97 -0.51
N VAL A 227 -26.71 6.17 -0.48
CA VAL A 227 -26.02 5.75 0.75
C VAL A 227 -24.58 6.27 0.68
N THR A 228 -24.16 6.99 1.71
CA THR A 228 -22.79 7.46 1.88
C THR A 228 -22.05 6.52 2.85
N ILE A 229 -20.91 6.00 2.41
CA ILE A 229 -20.06 5.10 3.20
C ILE A 229 -18.74 5.82 3.50
N LYS A 230 -18.42 6.00 4.78
CA LYS A 230 -17.14 6.54 5.25
C LYS A 230 -16.35 5.45 5.94
N VAL A 231 -15.13 5.21 5.49
CA VAL A 231 -14.23 4.20 6.05
C VAL A 231 -12.96 4.86 6.56
N PHE A 232 -12.65 4.62 7.82
CA PHE A 232 -11.47 5.15 8.49
C PHE A 232 -10.61 4.00 9.03
N TYR A 233 -9.30 4.09 8.84
CA TYR A 233 -8.32 3.30 9.57
C TYR A 233 -7.97 4.04 10.87
N VAL A 234 -7.86 3.31 11.98
CA VAL A 234 -7.37 3.83 13.26
C VAL A 234 -5.87 3.56 13.32
N ASP A 235 -5.05 4.61 13.30
CA ASP A 235 -3.60 4.48 13.37
C ASP A 235 -3.08 4.17 14.79
N GLU A 236 -1.77 3.99 14.94
CA GLU A 236 -1.13 3.69 16.22
C GLU A 236 -1.29 4.82 17.26
N GLU A 237 -1.64 6.05 16.82
CA GLU A 237 -1.93 7.19 17.68
C GLU A 237 -3.44 7.31 18.01
N GLU A 238 -4.22 6.27 17.71
CA GLU A 238 -5.69 6.22 17.83
C GLU A 238 -6.40 7.32 17.02
N LYS A 239 -5.77 7.82 15.96
CA LYS A 239 -6.37 8.82 15.05
C LYS A 239 -7.05 8.15 13.88
N LEU A 240 -8.21 8.70 13.52
CA LEU A 240 -8.99 8.28 12.36
C LEU A 240 -8.44 8.88 11.08
N ARG A 241 -7.99 8.03 10.16
CA ARG A 241 -7.50 8.40 8.83
C ARG A 241 -8.40 7.79 7.78
N ALA A 242 -9.00 8.62 6.92
CA ALA A 242 -9.85 8.13 5.85
C ALA A 242 -9.02 7.30 4.86
N ILE A 243 -9.56 6.15 4.45
CA ILE A 243 -8.93 5.36 3.39
C ILE A 243 -9.12 6.04 2.03
N ARG A 244 -8.32 5.64 1.04
CA ARG A 244 -8.41 6.17 -0.31
C ARG A 244 -9.79 5.91 -0.93
N GLY A 245 -10.39 6.95 -1.48
CA GLY A 245 -11.73 6.90 -2.07
C GLY A 245 -12.88 7.14 -1.08
N SER A 246 -12.62 7.19 0.23
CA SER A 246 -13.65 7.57 1.21
C SER A 246 -13.86 9.10 1.21
N PRO A 247 -15.10 9.61 1.25
CA PRO A 247 -16.37 8.87 1.27
C PRO A 247 -16.73 8.22 -0.06
N PHE A 248 -17.35 7.05 0.01
CA PHE A 248 -17.94 6.34 -1.14
C PHE A 248 -19.44 6.59 -1.20
N GLU A 249 -20.00 6.47 -2.40
CA GLU A 249 -21.43 6.64 -2.67
C GLU A 249 -21.97 5.37 -3.34
N ALA A 250 -23.09 4.88 -2.84
CA ALA A 250 -23.83 3.76 -3.42
C ALA A 250 -25.29 4.15 -3.63
N THR A 251 -25.93 3.61 -4.66
CA THR A 251 -27.34 3.91 -4.95
C THR A 251 -28.19 2.65 -4.99
N PHE A 252 -29.38 2.74 -4.40
CA PHE A 252 -30.33 1.63 -4.30
C PHE A 252 -31.64 1.96 -5.01
N VAL A 253 -32.20 0.98 -5.70
CA VAL A 253 -33.45 1.07 -6.47
C VAL A 253 -34.42 -0.05 -6.07
N GLU A 254 -35.72 0.17 -6.33
CA GLU A 254 -36.77 -0.82 -6.03
C GLU A 254 -36.67 -2.09 -6.87
N LYS A 255 -36.21 -1.96 -8.12
CA LYS A 255 -36.12 -3.07 -9.09
C LYS A 255 -34.79 -3.02 -9.83
N ALA A 256 -33.76 -3.58 -9.20
CA ALA A 256 -32.45 -3.76 -9.79
C ALA A 256 -32.39 -5.01 -10.67
N LYS A 257 -31.25 -5.19 -11.35
CA LYS A 257 -30.95 -6.43 -12.06
C LYS A 257 -30.87 -7.60 -11.08
N ASN A 258 -31.23 -8.79 -11.54
CA ASN A 258 -31.07 -10.00 -10.73
C ASN A 258 -29.60 -10.13 -10.27
N ARG A 259 -29.40 -10.46 -8.99
CA ARG A 259 -28.07 -10.59 -8.35
C ARG A 259 -27.24 -9.30 -8.31
N ALA A 260 -27.88 -8.11 -8.38
CA ALA A 260 -27.17 -6.82 -8.37
C ALA A 260 -26.25 -6.60 -7.15
N ASN A 261 -26.63 -7.14 -5.98
CA ASN A 261 -25.91 -6.93 -4.72
C ASN A 261 -24.77 -7.94 -4.48
N GLU A 262 -24.60 -8.91 -5.37
CA GLU A 262 -23.58 -9.94 -5.23
C GLU A 262 -22.23 -9.49 -5.82
N MET A 263 -21.12 -9.95 -5.22
CA MET A 263 -19.76 -9.66 -5.72
C MET A 263 -19.59 -10.15 -7.16
N ALA A 264 -20.04 -11.37 -7.43
CA ALA A 264 -20.10 -12.00 -8.75
C ALA A 264 -21.30 -11.54 -9.61
N GLY A 265 -21.91 -10.39 -9.28
CA GLY A 265 -23.12 -9.87 -9.89
C GLY A 265 -22.90 -9.00 -11.14
N PRO A 266 -23.97 -8.68 -11.89
CA PRO A 266 -23.89 -7.89 -13.12
C PRO A 266 -23.46 -6.44 -12.90
N VAL A 267 -23.67 -5.88 -11.69
CA VAL A 267 -23.29 -4.50 -11.36
C VAL A 267 -21.76 -4.36 -11.30
N VAL A 268 -21.07 -5.30 -10.64
CA VAL A 268 -19.61 -5.32 -10.58
C VAL A 268 -19.01 -5.52 -11.97
N GLY A 269 -19.57 -6.43 -12.77
CA GLY A 269 -19.14 -6.62 -14.16
C GLY A 269 -19.30 -5.37 -15.03
N ALA A 270 -20.42 -4.65 -14.88
CA ALA A 270 -20.66 -3.39 -15.59
C ALA A 270 -19.69 -2.28 -15.14
N PHE A 271 -19.42 -2.19 -13.84
CA PHE A 271 -18.41 -1.28 -13.28
C PHE A 271 -17.04 -1.53 -13.89
N VAL A 272 -16.56 -2.78 -13.88
CA VAL A 272 -15.26 -3.16 -14.46
C VAL A 272 -15.17 -2.77 -15.93
N ALA A 273 -16.22 -3.06 -16.71
CA ALA A 273 -16.25 -2.73 -18.14
C ALA A 273 -16.23 -1.21 -18.39
N LYS A 274 -17.01 -0.45 -17.61
CA LYS A 274 -17.09 1.02 -17.70
C LYS A 274 -15.75 1.67 -17.34
N ALA A 275 -15.20 1.34 -16.17
CA ALA A 275 -13.94 1.88 -15.67
C ALA A 275 -12.77 1.57 -16.61
N LEU A 276 -12.66 0.35 -17.12
CA LEU A 276 -11.63 0.00 -18.13
C LEU A 276 -11.78 0.83 -19.42
N GLY A 277 -13.01 1.08 -19.87
CA GLY A 277 -13.29 1.89 -21.05
C GLY A 277 -12.93 3.37 -20.85
N GLU A 278 -13.24 3.92 -19.68
CA GLU A 278 -12.91 5.29 -19.29
C GLU A 278 -11.39 5.48 -19.17
N LEU A 279 -10.69 4.55 -18.51
CA LEU A 279 -9.23 4.55 -18.38
C LEU A 279 -8.53 4.46 -19.76
N ASP A 280 -8.99 3.58 -20.65
CA ASP A 280 -8.43 3.44 -22.00
C ASP A 280 -8.68 4.71 -22.84
N THR A 281 -9.87 5.30 -22.74
CA THR A 281 -10.23 6.54 -23.42
C THR A 281 -9.37 7.70 -22.93
N PHE A 282 -9.21 7.82 -21.61
CA PHE A 282 -8.35 8.83 -20.99
C PHE A 282 -6.90 8.66 -21.43
N GLN A 283 -6.36 7.44 -21.34
CA GLN A 283 -4.99 7.12 -21.73
C GLN A 283 -4.71 7.53 -23.18
N LYS A 284 -5.56 7.11 -24.12
CA LYS A 284 -5.41 7.43 -25.55
C LYS A 284 -5.54 8.92 -25.85
N SER A 285 -6.55 9.57 -25.28
CA SER A 285 -6.81 11.01 -25.49
C SER A 285 -5.65 11.87 -24.98
N THR A 286 -5.18 11.58 -23.76
CA THR A 286 -4.07 12.31 -23.13
C THR A 286 -2.73 12.02 -23.82
N GLU A 287 -2.47 10.78 -24.25
CA GLU A 287 -1.29 10.45 -25.03
C GLU A 287 -1.23 11.20 -26.36
N ALA A 288 -2.34 11.21 -27.11
CA ALA A 288 -2.45 11.98 -28.35
C ALA A 288 -2.29 13.48 -28.11
N GLY A 289 -2.87 13.98 -27.00
CA GLY A 289 -2.77 15.37 -26.57
C GLY A 289 -1.34 15.80 -26.25
N ILE A 290 -0.58 14.98 -25.52
CA ILE A 290 0.82 15.24 -25.15
C ILE A 290 1.75 15.19 -26.37
N LYS A 291 1.51 14.25 -27.29
CA LYS A 291 2.30 14.08 -28.52
C LYS A 291 1.96 15.10 -29.61
N ALA A 292 0.96 15.96 -29.40
CA ALA A 292 0.58 16.95 -30.40
C ALA A 292 1.75 17.90 -30.74
N SER A 293 1.90 18.19 -32.03
CA SER A 293 2.93 19.10 -32.55
C SER A 293 2.60 20.54 -32.15
N VAL A 294 3.63 21.26 -31.68
CA VAL A 294 3.53 22.67 -31.30
C VAL A 294 4.55 23.42 -32.12
N LYS A 295 4.07 24.25 -33.05
CA LYS A 295 4.90 25.17 -33.84
C LYS A 295 5.03 26.51 -33.13
N GLU A 296 6.03 27.29 -33.51
CA GLU A 296 6.20 28.66 -33.02
C GLU A 296 4.97 29.51 -33.38
N GLY A 297 4.39 30.20 -32.40
CA GLY A 297 3.15 30.97 -32.55
C GLY A 297 1.84 30.17 -32.53
N ASP A 298 1.89 28.83 -32.44
CA ASP A 298 0.71 27.96 -32.36
C ASP A 298 0.16 27.88 -30.92
N THR A 299 -0.42 29.00 -30.48
CA THR A 299 -0.99 29.17 -29.14
C THR A 299 -2.11 28.17 -28.84
N LYS A 300 -2.91 27.79 -29.84
CA LYS A 300 -4.02 26.85 -29.68
C LYS A 300 -3.53 25.45 -29.30
N ASN A 301 -2.56 24.92 -30.04
CA ASN A 301 -2.00 23.60 -29.72
C ASN A 301 -1.14 23.64 -28.44
N LEU A 302 -0.44 24.74 -28.18
CA LEU A 302 0.29 24.93 -26.93
C LEU A 302 -0.63 24.86 -25.70
N ILE A 303 -1.79 25.54 -25.74
CA ILE A 303 -2.80 25.48 -24.67
C ILE A 303 -3.37 24.06 -24.55
N LYS A 304 -3.66 23.39 -25.67
CA LYS A 304 -4.20 22.02 -25.66
C LYS A 304 -3.24 21.04 -24.99
N VAL A 305 -1.96 21.05 -25.37
CA VAL A 305 -0.92 20.19 -24.76
C VAL A 305 -0.83 20.46 -23.26
N ARG A 306 -0.79 21.75 -22.85
CA ARG A 306 -0.74 22.14 -21.44
C ARG A 306 -1.97 21.70 -20.65
N SER A 307 -3.15 21.71 -21.27
CA SER A 307 -4.38 21.22 -20.66
C SER A 307 -4.28 19.74 -20.36
N HIS A 308 -3.80 18.92 -21.30
CA HIS A 308 -3.63 17.48 -21.09
C HIS A 308 -2.55 17.15 -20.05
N ILE A 309 -1.44 17.90 -20.01
CA ILE A 309 -0.40 17.72 -18.97
C ILE A 309 -0.99 17.98 -17.59
N ARG A 310 -1.69 19.11 -17.43
CA ARG A 310 -2.33 19.46 -16.15
C ARG A 310 -3.40 18.47 -15.73
N GLU A 311 -4.19 17.98 -16.69
CA GLU A 311 -5.21 16.98 -16.39
C GLU A 311 -4.58 15.66 -15.94
N MET A 312 -3.49 15.22 -16.59
CA MET A 312 -2.72 14.06 -16.17
C MET A 312 -2.17 14.22 -14.75
N GLU A 313 -1.60 15.38 -14.42
CA GLU A 313 -1.10 15.64 -13.06
C GLU A 313 -2.21 15.65 -12.02
N LYS A 314 -3.34 16.28 -12.34
CA LYS A 314 -4.50 16.38 -11.45
C LYS A 314 -5.17 15.02 -11.21
N GLN A 315 -5.27 14.18 -12.24
CA GLN A 315 -5.96 12.89 -12.14
C GLN A 315 -5.05 11.72 -11.76
N ALA A 316 -3.72 11.91 -11.66
CA ALA A 316 -2.76 10.82 -11.47
C ALA A 316 -3.11 9.90 -10.28
N ASP A 317 -3.44 10.48 -9.13
CA ASP A 317 -3.75 9.70 -7.92
C ASP A 317 -5.11 9.01 -8.01
N ALA A 318 -6.10 9.64 -8.67
CA ALA A 318 -7.41 9.05 -8.92
C ALA A 318 -7.32 7.86 -9.89
N LEU A 319 -6.57 7.99 -10.98
CA LEU A 319 -6.34 6.91 -11.95
C LEU A 319 -5.60 5.73 -11.32
N ARG A 320 -4.58 6.01 -10.50
CA ARG A 320 -3.89 4.98 -9.71
C ARG A 320 -4.88 4.28 -8.78
N THR A 321 -5.80 5.04 -8.20
CA THR A 321 -6.83 4.51 -7.31
C THR A 321 -7.75 3.53 -7.99
N GLU A 322 -8.27 3.93 -9.14
CA GLU A 322 -9.18 3.15 -9.95
C GLU A 322 -8.54 1.86 -10.48
N LEU A 323 -7.29 1.94 -10.96
CA LEU A 323 -6.53 0.76 -11.41
C LEU A 323 -6.35 -0.27 -10.30
N ASP A 324 -5.97 0.17 -9.09
CA ASP A 324 -5.80 -0.72 -7.94
C ASP A 324 -7.14 -1.33 -7.49
N VAL A 325 -8.23 -0.56 -7.51
CA VAL A 325 -9.59 -1.06 -7.21
C VAL A 325 -10.00 -2.11 -8.23
N LEU A 326 -9.72 -1.90 -9.52
CA LEU A 326 -10.00 -2.86 -10.58
C LEU A 326 -9.19 -4.14 -10.43
N GLU A 327 -7.90 -4.02 -10.11
CA GLU A 327 -7.03 -5.18 -9.87
C GLU A 327 -7.56 -6.05 -8.72
N GLU A 328 -7.87 -5.45 -7.57
CA GLU A 328 -8.41 -6.19 -6.42
C GLU A 328 -9.81 -6.77 -6.69
N THR A 329 -10.67 -6.02 -7.38
CA THR A 329 -12.00 -6.51 -7.78
C THR A 329 -11.86 -7.73 -8.68
N LEU A 330 -11.01 -7.67 -9.70
CA LEU A 330 -10.79 -8.77 -10.63
C LEU A 330 -10.19 -10.01 -9.95
N HIS A 331 -9.25 -9.83 -9.00
CA HIS A 331 -8.74 -10.94 -8.20
C HIS A 331 -9.82 -11.59 -7.33
N GLU A 332 -10.78 -10.81 -6.83
CA GLU A 332 -11.90 -11.37 -6.07
C GLU A 332 -12.89 -12.12 -6.99
N LEU A 333 -13.17 -11.59 -8.18
CA LEU A 333 -13.99 -12.28 -9.18
C LEU A 333 -13.36 -13.61 -9.64
N ASP A 334 -12.03 -13.64 -9.80
CA ASP A 334 -11.30 -14.86 -10.17
C ASP A 334 -11.45 -15.97 -9.11
N LYS A 335 -11.40 -15.59 -7.82
CA LYS A 335 -11.65 -16.51 -6.70
C LYS A 335 -13.07 -17.06 -6.69
N GLU A 336 -14.05 -16.25 -7.10
CA GLU A 336 -15.45 -16.64 -7.29
C GLU A 336 -15.69 -17.46 -8.58
N GLY A 337 -14.62 -17.77 -9.34
CA GLY A 337 -14.68 -18.62 -10.53
C GLY A 337 -15.11 -17.89 -11.81
N LEU A 338 -15.10 -16.56 -11.83
CA LEU A 338 -15.39 -15.75 -13.01
C LEU A 338 -14.10 -15.49 -13.82
N PRO A 339 -14.15 -15.53 -15.17
CA PRO A 339 -12.97 -15.31 -15.99
C PRO A 339 -12.47 -13.87 -15.89
N ALA A 340 -11.38 -13.66 -15.13
CA ALA A 340 -10.78 -12.35 -14.90
C ALA A 340 -9.48 -12.12 -15.69
N ASP A 341 -8.80 -13.18 -16.14
CA ASP A 341 -7.46 -13.14 -16.77
C ASP A 341 -7.29 -12.08 -17.87
N SER A 342 -8.25 -11.99 -18.79
CA SER A 342 -8.17 -11.03 -19.91
C SER A 342 -8.22 -9.59 -19.40
N ASN A 343 -9.07 -9.32 -18.41
CA ASN A 343 -9.20 -8.00 -17.82
C ASN A 343 -8.02 -7.67 -16.91
N LEU A 344 -7.49 -8.63 -16.15
CA LEU A 344 -6.27 -8.46 -15.37
C LEU A 344 -5.09 -8.02 -16.26
N LYS A 345 -4.89 -8.71 -17.40
CA LYS A 345 -3.88 -8.32 -18.38
C LYS A 345 -4.10 -6.89 -18.93
N LYS A 346 -5.35 -6.48 -19.15
CA LYS A 346 -5.67 -5.10 -19.57
C LYS A 346 -5.35 -4.09 -18.47
N VAL A 347 -5.67 -4.38 -17.21
CA VAL A 347 -5.34 -3.52 -16.06
C VAL A 347 -3.83 -3.36 -15.94
N THR A 348 -3.06 -4.45 -16.00
CA THR A 348 -1.59 -4.39 -15.97
C THR A 348 -1.04 -3.54 -17.10
N ALA A 349 -1.51 -3.77 -18.34
CA ALA A 349 -1.06 -2.99 -19.50
C ALA A 349 -1.46 -1.51 -19.42
N LEU A 350 -2.65 -1.18 -18.89
CA LEU A 350 -3.08 0.21 -18.68
C LEU A 350 -2.26 0.89 -17.57
N SER A 351 -1.95 0.17 -16.49
CA SER A 351 -1.11 0.66 -15.39
C SER A 351 0.27 1.08 -15.90
N GLU A 352 0.94 0.22 -16.69
CA GLU A 352 2.23 0.53 -17.32
C GLU A 352 2.15 1.74 -18.27
N LYS A 353 1.09 1.81 -19.09
CA LYS A 353 0.87 2.93 -20.02
C LYS A 353 0.64 4.25 -19.29
N ILE A 354 -0.15 4.26 -18.22
CA ILE A 354 -0.44 5.46 -17.43
C ILE A 354 0.82 5.96 -16.72
N GLU A 355 1.65 5.05 -16.18
CA GLU A 355 2.92 5.45 -15.56
C GLU A 355 3.90 6.02 -16.59
N SER A 356 3.98 5.40 -17.78
CA SER A 356 4.77 5.93 -18.91
C SER A 356 4.26 7.29 -19.40
N LEU A 357 2.93 7.48 -19.43
CA LEU A 357 2.28 8.71 -19.82
C LEU A 357 2.58 9.85 -18.84
N LYS A 358 2.59 9.56 -17.54
CA LYS A 358 2.99 10.50 -16.48
C LYS A 358 4.44 10.96 -16.67
N GLY A 359 5.36 10.04 -16.97
CA GLY A 359 6.75 10.37 -17.31
C GLY A 359 6.86 11.24 -18.57
N SER A 360 6.09 10.88 -19.61
CA SER A 360 6.04 11.63 -20.87
C SER A 360 5.46 13.04 -20.70
N ALA A 361 4.44 13.22 -19.86
CA ALA A 361 3.87 14.52 -19.53
C ALA A 361 4.91 15.45 -18.89
N LYS A 362 5.63 14.98 -17.87
CA LYS A 362 6.71 15.74 -17.20
C LYS A 362 7.83 16.13 -18.16
N LYS A 363 8.21 15.23 -19.07
CA LYS A 363 9.21 15.53 -20.10
C LYS A 363 8.69 16.60 -21.06
N ARG A 364 7.47 16.43 -21.55
CA ARG A 364 6.84 17.36 -22.50
C ARG A 364 6.64 18.75 -21.91
N GLU A 365 6.31 18.84 -20.63
CA GLU A 365 6.19 20.11 -19.91
C GLU A 365 7.48 20.94 -19.98
N LYS A 366 8.63 20.29 -19.75
CA LYS A 366 9.95 20.92 -19.85
C LYS A 366 10.26 21.39 -21.27
N GLU A 367 9.90 20.60 -22.28
CA GLU A 367 10.13 20.96 -23.69
C GLU A 367 9.34 22.20 -24.12
N ILE A 368 8.09 22.34 -23.68
CA ILE A 368 7.23 23.46 -24.07
C ILE A 368 7.39 24.70 -23.17
N ALA A 369 8.13 24.60 -22.07
CA ALA A 369 8.24 25.67 -21.06
C ALA A 369 8.71 27.01 -21.65
N SER A 370 9.70 26.98 -22.56
CA SER A 370 10.19 28.18 -23.24
C SER A 370 9.10 28.83 -24.10
N ASN A 371 8.39 28.04 -24.90
CA ASN A 371 7.29 28.52 -25.75
C ASN A 371 6.15 29.12 -24.91
N VAL A 372 5.83 28.50 -23.78
CA VAL A 372 4.83 29.04 -22.83
C VAL A 372 5.28 30.38 -22.26
N ALA A 373 6.54 30.51 -21.86
CA ALA A 373 7.07 31.76 -21.32
C ALA A 373 7.05 32.90 -22.36
N GLN A 374 7.44 32.60 -23.61
CA GLN A 374 7.43 33.58 -24.70
C GLN A 374 6.00 34.06 -25.03
N GLU A 375 5.03 33.15 -25.18
CA GLU A 375 3.65 33.53 -25.49
C GLU A 375 2.95 34.23 -24.31
N ALA A 376 3.28 33.85 -23.07
CA ALA A 376 2.81 34.57 -21.89
C ALA A 376 3.31 36.02 -21.86
N GLU A 377 4.58 36.24 -22.22
CA GLU A 377 5.17 37.57 -22.27
C GLU A 377 4.55 38.44 -23.37
N LYS A 378 4.39 37.90 -24.60
CA LYS A 378 3.67 38.58 -25.68
C LYS A 378 2.25 38.98 -25.26
N THR A 379 1.57 38.12 -24.50
CA THR A 379 0.21 38.39 -24.00
C THR A 379 0.22 39.51 -22.96
N ARG A 380 1.17 39.51 -22.01
CA ARG A 380 1.31 40.61 -21.03
C ARG A 380 1.55 41.95 -21.70
N GLN A 381 2.41 41.99 -22.71
CA GLN A 381 2.71 43.20 -23.47
C GLN A 381 1.47 43.76 -24.17
N LYS A 382 0.68 42.88 -24.83
CA LYS A 382 -0.59 43.28 -25.45
C LYS A 382 -1.60 43.81 -24.44
N ILE A 383 -1.70 43.19 -23.26
CA ILE A 383 -2.58 43.68 -22.19
C ILE A 383 -2.14 45.07 -21.72
N ALA A 384 -0.83 45.30 -21.51
CA ALA A 384 -0.31 46.59 -21.09
C ALA A 384 -0.54 47.70 -22.13
N GLN A 385 -0.34 47.39 -23.41
CA GLN A 385 -0.64 48.30 -24.53
C GLN A 385 -2.13 48.66 -24.56
N PHE A 386 -3.00 47.66 -24.51
CA PHE A 386 -4.45 47.87 -24.48
C PHE A 386 -4.91 48.72 -23.27
N GLN A 387 -4.32 48.48 -22.09
CA GLN A 387 -4.61 49.30 -20.90
C GLN A 387 -4.21 50.76 -21.09
N THR A 388 -3.10 51.02 -21.77
CA THR A 388 -2.63 52.38 -22.07
C THR A 388 -3.56 53.06 -23.09
N GLU A 389 -3.93 52.36 -24.16
CA GLU A 389 -4.90 52.85 -25.15
C GLU A 389 -6.26 53.15 -24.52
N LEU A 390 -6.73 52.29 -23.61
CA LEU A 390 -7.98 52.48 -22.89
C LEU A 390 -7.93 53.72 -21.98
N GLN A 391 -6.82 53.95 -21.27
CA GLN A 391 -6.62 55.16 -20.47
C GLN A 391 -6.59 56.42 -21.33
N GLN A 392 -5.89 56.40 -22.46
CA GLN A 392 -5.83 57.53 -23.40
C GLN A 392 -7.22 57.82 -23.98
N THR A 393 -7.95 56.79 -24.40
CA THR A 393 -9.31 56.92 -24.92
C THR A 393 -10.26 57.45 -23.86
N GLN A 394 -10.13 57.01 -22.61
CA GLN A 394 -10.94 57.54 -21.51
C GLN A 394 -10.63 59.00 -21.20
N GLN A 395 -9.35 59.41 -21.28
CA GLN A 395 -8.95 60.80 -21.11
C GLN A 395 -9.44 61.69 -22.27
N SER A 396 -9.31 61.24 -23.52
CA SER A 396 -9.81 61.98 -24.69
C SER A 396 -11.33 62.09 -24.66
N MET A 397 -12.03 61.03 -24.28
CA MET A 397 -13.48 61.04 -24.11
C MET A 397 -13.91 62.09 -23.06
N LYS A 398 -13.21 62.19 -21.92
CA LYS A 398 -13.47 63.24 -20.91
C LYS A 398 -13.13 64.65 -21.38
N ALA A 399 -12.30 64.79 -22.41
CA ALA A 399 -11.92 66.07 -23.00
C ALA A 399 -12.83 66.48 -24.19
N GLU A 400 -13.76 65.61 -24.62
CA GLU A 400 -14.62 65.89 -25.75
C GLU A 400 -15.66 66.99 -25.48
N SER A 401 -16.03 67.67 -26.56
CA SER A 401 -16.89 68.87 -26.53
C SER A 401 -18.26 68.65 -25.88
N PHE A 402 -18.78 67.41 -25.93
CA PHE A 402 -20.08 67.06 -25.35
C PHE A 402 -20.07 66.99 -23.82
N TYR A 403 -18.93 66.67 -23.18
CA TYR A 403 -18.79 66.74 -21.72
C TYR A 403 -18.82 68.17 -21.17
N PHE A 404 -18.56 69.16 -22.04
CA PHE A 404 -18.62 70.58 -21.71
C PHE A 404 -19.89 71.27 -22.24
N TYR A 405 -20.89 70.50 -22.72
CA TYR A 405 -22.14 71.00 -23.31
C TYR A 405 -21.93 71.98 -24.48
N LYS A 406 -20.78 71.93 -25.17
CA LYS A 406 -20.43 72.84 -26.27
C LYS A 406 -20.99 72.41 -27.62
N THR A 407 -21.51 71.19 -27.72
CA THR A 407 -22.10 70.59 -28.92
C THR A 407 -23.52 70.10 -28.58
N GLY A 408 -24.49 70.34 -29.47
CA GLY A 408 -25.88 69.91 -29.29
C GLY A 408 -26.05 68.38 -29.41
N VAL A 409 -27.22 67.86 -28.99
CA VAL A 409 -27.51 66.41 -28.84
C VAL A 409 -27.17 65.59 -30.09
N GLU A 410 -27.54 66.05 -31.29
CA GLU A 410 -27.22 65.34 -32.55
C GLU A 410 -25.73 65.32 -32.89
N GLY A 411 -24.98 66.33 -32.45
CA GLY A 411 -23.53 66.42 -32.65
C GLY A 411 -22.76 65.52 -31.69
N SER A 412 -23.27 65.33 -30.47
CA SER A 412 -22.71 64.42 -29.47
C SER A 412 -22.95 62.95 -29.82
N LEU A 413 -24.05 62.60 -30.51
CA LEU A 413 -24.33 61.23 -30.96
C LEU A 413 -23.41 60.75 -32.10
N LYS A 414 -22.74 61.66 -32.81
CA LYS A 414 -21.84 61.35 -33.94
C LYS A 414 -20.37 61.18 -33.53
N ARG A 415 -20.03 61.46 -32.26
CA ARG A 415 -18.68 61.40 -31.71
C ARG A 415 -18.62 60.42 -30.55
#